data_AF-A0A411LHD6-F1
#
_entry.id   AF-A0A411LHD6-F1
#
_cell.length_a   1.000
_cell.length_b   1.000
_cell.length_c   1.000
_cell.angle_alpha   90.00
_cell.angle_beta   90.00
_cell.angle_gamma   90.00
#
_symmetry.space_group_name_H-M   'P 1'
#
loop_
_entity.id
_entity.type
_entity.pdbx_description
1 polymer ?
#
loop_
_entity_poly.entity_id
_entity_poly.type
_entity_poly.pdbx_seq_one_letter_code
_entity_poly.pdbx_strand_id
1 'polypeptide(L)'
;MVGDVAVAIPSIETRVDRSPRSVGRFYEASGAVWAEVAYTRWRTSLSSPAAILDMIVGGIGFTVAARMHGMAHRRAKRLLVEALDAWPRFHTETVREVDRATLVAAHARLL
;
A
#
# COMPACT_ATOMS: atom_id res chain seq x y z
N MET A 1 20.28 11.00 -23.59
CA MET A 1 18.93 11.41 -23.12
C MET A 1 18.58 10.54 -21.93
N VAL A 2 18.47 11.12 -20.73
CA VAL A 2 17.94 10.43 -19.55
C VAL A 2 16.52 10.95 -19.39
N GLY A 3 15.52 10.07 -19.53
CA GLY A 3 14.12 10.41 -19.33
C GLY A 3 13.85 10.58 -17.84
N ASP A 4 13.49 11.79 -17.45
CA ASP A 4 13.03 12.12 -16.10
C ASP A 4 11.68 11.42 -15.87
N VAL A 5 11.64 10.46 -14.93
CA VAL A 5 10.40 9.77 -14.56
C VAL A 5 9.88 10.46 -13.30
N ALA A 6 9.07 11.49 -13.50
CA ALA A 6 8.34 12.15 -12.43
C ALA A 6 7.21 11.21 -11.94
N VAL A 7 7.41 10.59 -10.78
CA VAL A 7 6.35 9.87 -10.08
C VAL A 7 5.43 10.92 -9.45
N ALA A 8 4.32 11.23 -10.11
CA ALA A 8 3.27 12.06 -9.55
C ALA A 8 2.55 11.28 -8.45
N ILE A 9 2.74 11.68 -7.20
CA ILE A 9 1.91 11.21 -6.09
C ILE A 9 0.55 11.93 -6.21
N PRO A 10 -0.55 11.24 -6.51
CA PRO A 10 -1.85 11.89 -6.62
C PRO A 10 -2.28 12.42 -5.25
N SER A 11 -2.49 13.72 -5.15
CA SER A 11 -3.16 14.34 -4.01
C SER A 11 -4.63 13.96 -4.03
N ILE A 12 -5.02 13.04 -3.14
CA ILE A 12 -6.42 12.68 -2.88
C ILE A 12 -7.04 13.80 -2.03
N GLU A 13 -7.29 14.96 -2.64
CA GLU A 13 -8.27 15.92 -2.11
C GLU A 13 -9.65 15.51 -2.63
N THR A 14 -10.27 14.54 -1.96
CA THR A 14 -11.62 14.08 -2.27
C THR A 14 -12.62 15.19 -1.93
N ARG A 15 -13.10 15.91 -2.95
CA ARG A 15 -14.32 16.74 -2.82
C ARG A 15 -15.52 15.81 -2.63
N VAL A 16 -15.92 15.61 -1.38
CA VAL A 16 -17.11 14.85 -0.99
C VAL A 16 -18.32 15.79 -0.99
N ASP A 17 -19.13 15.75 -2.05
CA ASP A 17 -20.46 16.38 -2.07
C ASP A 17 -21.53 15.39 -1.55
N ARG A 18 -21.99 15.69 -0.33
CA ARG A 18 -23.26 15.39 0.36
C ARG A 18 -24.08 14.12 0.02
N SER A 19 -24.13 13.17 0.98
CA SER A 19 -25.33 12.63 1.72
C SER A 19 -25.06 11.22 2.31
N PRO A 20 -25.80 10.71 3.34
CA PRO A 20 -26.12 11.20 4.69
C PRO A 20 -25.09 10.75 5.77
N ARG A 21 -24.98 11.55 6.84
CA ARG A 21 -23.79 11.80 7.70
C ARG A 21 -23.31 10.72 8.71
N SER A 22 -23.62 9.43 8.58
CA SER A 22 -23.06 8.41 9.51
C SER A 22 -22.27 7.29 8.85
N VAL A 23 -22.58 6.96 7.59
CA VAL A 23 -21.97 5.82 6.89
C VAL A 23 -20.60 6.19 6.32
N GLY A 24 -20.44 7.40 5.75
CA GLY A 24 -19.18 7.85 5.13
C GLY A 24 -18.00 7.86 6.10
N ARG A 25 -18.18 8.34 7.33
CA ARG A 25 -17.10 8.42 8.32
C ARG A 25 -16.64 7.03 8.80
N PHE A 26 -17.54 6.05 8.82
CA PHE A 26 -17.21 4.66 9.15
C PHE A 26 -16.44 3.97 8.01
N TYR A 27 -16.83 4.19 6.76
CA TYR A 27 -16.10 3.66 5.60
C TYR A 27 -14.74 4.32 5.40
N GLU A 28 -14.62 5.63 5.64
CA GLU A 28 -13.34 6.36 5.61
C GLU A 28 -12.39 5.86 6.71
N ALA A 29 -12.89 5.69 7.94
CA ALA A 29 -12.10 5.14 9.05
C ALA A 29 -11.69 3.68 8.80
N SER A 30 -12.60 2.87 8.24
CA SER A 30 -12.33 1.47 7.92
C SER A 30 -11.33 1.35 6.76
N GLY A 31 -11.42 2.22 5.75
CA GLY A 31 -10.47 2.28 4.65
C GLY A 31 -9.04 2.57 5.11
N ALA A 32 -8.86 3.49 6.06
CA ALA A 32 -7.56 3.75 6.67
C ALA A 32 -7.01 2.51 7.43
N VAL A 33 -7.86 1.83 8.20
CA VAL A 33 -7.48 0.59 8.91
C VAL A 33 -7.10 -0.52 7.91
N TRP A 34 -7.84 -0.69 6.81
CA TRP A 34 -7.54 -1.69 5.79
C TRP A 34 -6.20 -1.40 5.10
N ALA A 35 -5.93 -0.13 4.79
CA ALA A 35 -4.67 0.29 4.22
C ALA A 35 -3.49 -0.02 5.16
N GLU A 36 -3.63 0.26 6.46
CA GLU A 36 -2.59 -0.03 7.46
C GLU A 36 -2.34 -1.54 7.64
N VAL A 37 -3.40 -2.36 7.66
CA VAL A 37 -3.26 -3.83 7.74
C VAL A 37 -2.61 -4.38 6.48
N ALA A 38 -3.05 -3.94 5.30
CA ALA A 38 -2.47 -4.33 4.03
C ALA A 38 -0.99 -3.93 3.94
N TYR A 39 -0.66 -2.69 4.34
CA TYR A 39 0.70 -2.18 4.39
C TYR A 39 1.58 -2.98 5.36
N THR A 40 1.10 -3.26 6.56
CA THR A 40 1.85 -4.06 7.54
C THR A 40 2.17 -5.45 6.99
N ARG A 41 1.17 -6.15 6.44
CA ARG A 41 1.34 -7.49 5.85
C ARG A 41 2.31 -7.46 4.67
N TRP A 42 2.08 -6.55 3.73
CA TRP A 42 2.97 -6.36 2.59
C TRP A 42 4.41 -6.09 3.02
N ARG A 43 4.63 -5.14 3.94
CA ARG A 43 5.94 -4.77 4.47
C ARG A 43 6.65 -5.96 5.12
N THR A 44 5.93 -6.79 5.88
CA THR A 44 6.50 -7.99 6.54
C THR A 44 6.88 -9.09 5.55
N SER A 45 6.31 -9.09 4.36
CA SER A 45 6.61 -10.09 3.31
C SER A 45 7.86 -9.77 2.50
N LEU A 46 8.39 -8.55 2.60
CA LEU A 46 9.51 -8.09 1.77
C LEU A 46 10.82 -8.76 2.21
N SER A 47 11.58 -9.25 1.23
CA SER A 47 12.87 -9.92 1.48
C SER A 47 14.00 -8.96 1.88
N SER A 48 13.91 -7.68 1.52
CA SER A 48 14.83 -6.63 1.95
C SER A 48 14.07 -5.32 2.21
N PRO A 49 13.35 -5.22 3.35
CA PRO A 49 12.43 -4.11 3.59
C PRO A 49 13.12 -2.75 3.54
N ALA A 50 14.27 -2.58 4.18
CA ALA A 50 14.98 -1.30 4.25
C ALA A 50 15.30 -0.74 2.85
N ALA A 51 15.91 -1.54 1.98
CA ALA A 51 16.26 -1.11 0.62
C ALA A 51 15.02 -0.76 -0.22
N ILE A 52 13.96 -1.58 -0.11
CA ILE A 52 12.72 -1.37 -0.86
C ILE A 52 12.00 -0.10 -0.39
N LEU A 53 11.94 0.12 0.92
CA LEU A 53 11.25 1.27 1.51
C LEU A 53 12.02 2.56 1.29
N ASP A 54 13.34 2.54 1.27
CA ASP A 54 14.11 3.73 0.88
C ASP A 54 13.77 4.14 -0.56
N MET A 55 13.58 3.18 -1.47
CA MET A 55 13.18 3.48 -2.85
C MET A 55 11.74 4.02 -2.95
N ILE A 56 10.79 3.42 -2.22
CA ILE A 56 9.36 3.76 -2.34
C ILE A 56 9.00 4.98 -1.49
N VAL A 57 9.37 4.96 -0.20
CA VAL A 57 9.04 6.01 0.78
C VAL A 57 10.09 7.10 0.79
N GLY A 58 11.38 6.72 0.73
CA GLY A 58 12.48 7.68 0.65
C GLY A 58 12.64 8.32 -0.74
N GLY A 59 11.97 7.79 -1.76
CA GLY A 59 11.95 8.35 -3.12
C GLY A 59 13.29 8.25 -3.86
N ILE A 60 14.21 7.38 -3.43
CA ILE A 60 15.52 7.26 -4.06
C ILE A 60 15.50 6.28 -5.24
N GLY A 61 16.26 6.59 -6.29
CA GLY A 61 16.41 5.70 -7.44
C GLY A 61 17.14 4.39 -7.09
N PHE A 62 16.81 3.31 -7.80
CA PHE A 62 17.37 1.98 -7.52
C PHE A 62 18.90 1.89 -7.63
N THR A 63 19.55 2.77 -8.41
CA THR A 63 21.02 2.84 -8.49
C THR A 63 21.63 3.37 -7.20
N VAL A 64 21.01 4.38 -6.60
CA VAL A 64 21.40 4.96 -5.31
C VAL A 64 21.17 3.95 -4.20
N ALA A 65 19.97 3.34 -4.16
CA ALA A 65 19.64 2.29 -3.20
C ALA A 65 20.61 1.10 -3.29
N ALA A 66 20.95 0.66 -4.51
CA ALA A 66 21.88 -0.45 -4.72
C ALA A 66 23.27 -0.17 -4.12
N ARG A 67 23.77 1.06 -4.27
CA ARG A 67 25.03 1.49 -3.66
C ARG A 67 24.93 1.57 -2.13
N MET A 68 23.86 2.18 -1.60
CA MET A 68 23.66 2.35 -0.15
C MET A 68 23.54 1.02 0.57
N HIS A 69 22.87 0.05 -0.04
CA HIS A 69 22.59 -1.27 0.54
C HIS A 69 23.54 -2.37 0.05
N GLY A 70 24.64 -2.02 -0.63
CA GLY A 70 25.70 -2.96 -1.02
C GLY A 70 25.23 -4.10 -1.94
N MET A 71 24.35 -3.82 -2.90
CA MET A 71 23.79 -4.84 -3.80
C MET A 71 23.91 -4.49 -5.28
N ALA A 72 23.81 -5.50 -6.15
CA ALA A 72 23.82 -5.28 -7.60
C ALA A 72 22.60 -4.47 -8.07
N HIS A 73 22.79 -3.56 -9.04
CA HIS A 73 21.71 -2.74 -9.60
C HIS A 73 20.52 -3.58 -10.11
N ARG A 74 20.80 -4.69 -10.80
CA ARG A 74 19.77 -5.62 -11.28
C ARG A 74 18.94 -6.21 -10.14
N ARG A 75 19.57 -6.47 -8.98
CA ARG A 75 18.89 -6.98 -7.79
C ARG A 75 18.00 -5.91 -7.17
N ALA A 76 18.49 -4.67 -7.00
CA ALA A 76 17.69 -3.57 -6.46
C ALA A 76 16.44 -3.30 -7.33
N LYS A 77 16.62 -3.24 -8.66
CA LYS A 77 15.51 -3.09 -9.61
C LYS A 77 14.51 -4.24 -9.49
N ARG A 78 14.99 -5.48 -9.41
CA ARG A 78 14.12 -6.66 -9.27
C ARG A 78 13.32 -6.61 -7.98
N LEU A 79 13.95 -6.30 -6.85
CA LEU A 79 13.30 -6.18 -5.54
C LEU A 79 12.20 -5.10 -5.56
N LEU A 80 12.46 -3.96 -6.19
CA LEU A 80 11.48 -2.89 -6.33
C LEU A 80 10.25 -3.35 -7.13
N VAL A 81 10.48 -3.98 -8.29
CA VAL A 81 9.39 -4.49 -9.14
C VAL A 81 8.59 -5.56 -8.42
N GLU A 82 9.25 -6.56 -7.83
CA GLU A 82 8.60 -7.64 -7.07
C GLU A 82 7.74 -7.08 -5.92
N ALA A 83 8.24 -6.06 -5.21
CA ALA A 83 7.49 -5.43 -4.13
C ALA A 83 6.24 -4.68 -4.64
N LEU A 84 6.37 -3.91 -5.73
CA LEU A 84 5.26 -3.18 -6.33
C LEU A 84 4.20 -4.12 -6.91
N ASP A 85 4.63 -5.19 -7.59
CA ASP A 85 3.74 -6.20 -8.17
C ASP A 85 2.98 -7.00 -7.10
N ALA A 86 3.57 -7.17 -5.91
CA ALA A 86 2.92 -7.86 -4.80
C ALA A 86 1.84 -7.01 -4.11
N TRP A 87 1.93 -5.68 -4.15
CA TRP A 87 1.03 -4.79 -3.41
C TRP A 87 -0.47 -5.01 -3.70
N PRO A 88 -0.94 -5.06 -4.97
CA PRO A 88 -2.36 -5.27 -5.28
C PRO A 88 -2.95 -6.54 -4.66
N ARG A 89 -2.13 -7.59 -4.54
CA ARG A 89 -2.54 -8.84 -3.89
C ARG A 89 -2.83 -8.63 -2.41
N PHE A 90 -1.88 -8.05 -1.65
CA PHE A 90 -2.06 -7.81 -0.21
C PHE A 90 -3.23 -6.88 0.09
N HIS A 91 -3.42 -5.84 -0.73
CA HIS A 91 -4.55 -4.93 -0.61
C HIS A 91 -5.88 -5.67 -0.84
N THR A 92 -5.99 -6.43 -1.92
CA THR A 92 -7.23 -7.17 -2.26
C THR A 92 -7.56 -8.26 -1.24
N GLU A 93 -6.56 -9.00 -0.77
CA GLU A 93 -6.73 -10.02 0.28
C GLU A 93 -7.25 -9.39 1.58
N THR A 94 -6.69 -8.26 1.98
CA THR A 94 -7.10 -7.54 3.20
C THR A 94 -8.53 -7.03 3.10
N VAL A 95 -8.90 -6.39 1.98
CA VAL A 95 -10.27 -5.91 1.75
C VAL A 95 -11.27 -7.06 1.82
N ARG A 96 -10.97 -8.22 1.20
CA ARG A 96 -11.86 -9.39 1.22
C ARG A 96 -12.00 -10.02 2.61
N GLU A 97 -10.92 -10.09 3.37
CA GLU A 97 -10.96 -10.65 4.73
C GLU A 97 -11.77 -9.76 5.68
N VAL A 98 -11.57 -8.45 5.62
CA VAL A 98 -12.28 -7.54 6.52
C VAL A 98 -13.75 -7.43 6.14
N ASP A 99 -14.08 -7.38 4.85
CA ASP A 99 -15.48 -7.42 4.39
C ASP A 99 -16.21 -8.67 4.93
N ARG A 100 -15.55 -9.83 4.89
CA ARG A 100 -16.10 -11.06 5.50
C ARG A 100 -16.32 -10.92 7.01
N ALA A 101 -15.36 -10.36 7.74
CA ALA A 101 -15.50 -10.15 9.19
C ALA A 101 -16.62 -9.16 9.53
N THR A 102 -16.76 -8.09 8.73
CA THR A 102 -17.84 -7.11 8.84
C THR A 102 -19.20 -7.75 8.59
N LEU A 103 -19.33 -8.60 7.56
CA LEU A 103 -20.56 -9.34 7.28
C LEU A 103 -20.96 -10.26 8.44
N VAL A 104 -20.01 -11.00 9.04
CA VAL A 104 -20.26 -11.87 10.20
C VAL A 104 -20.73 -11.05 11.41
N ALA A 105 -20.07 -9.93 11.70
CA ALA A 105 -20.45 -9.05 12.81
C ALA A 105 -21.84 -8.41 12.62
N ALA A 106 -22.21 -8.09 11.37
CA ALA A 106 -23.54 -7.59 11.04
C ALA A 106 -24.61 -8.68 11.23
N HIS A 107 -24.34 -9.92 10.80
CA HIS A 107 -25.27 -11.03 10.97
C HIS A 107 -25.49 -11.38 12.45
N ALA A 108 -24.45 -11.32 13.29
CA ALA A 108 -24.53 -11.57 14.72
C ALA A 108 -25.35 -10.53 15.51
N ARG A 109 -25.65 -9.37 14.92
CA ARG A 109 -26.51 -8.33 15.54
C ARG A 109 -27.99 -8.46 15.18
N LEU A 110 -28.34 -9.32 14.22
CA LEU A 110 -29.71 -9.56 13.77
C LEU A 110 -30.37 -10.75 14.46
N LEU A 111 -29.62 -11.49 15.29
CA LEU A 111 -30.07 -12.58 16.15
C LEU A 111 -30.04 -12.13 17.60
#